data_AF-A0A819Z6I5-F1
#
_entry.id   AF-A0A819Z6I5-F1
#
_cell.length_a   1.000
_cell.length_b   1.000
_cell.length_c   1.000
_cell.angle_alpha   90.00
_cell.angle_beta   90.00
_cell.angle_gamma   90.00
#
_symmetry.space_group_name_H-M   'P 1'
#
loop_
_entity.id
_entity.type
_entity.pdbx_description
1 polymer ?
#
loop_
_entity_poly.entity_id
_entity_poly.type
_entity_poly.pdbx_seq_one_letter_code
_entity_poly.pdbx_strand_id
1 'polypeptide(L)'
;QFWITLDVTHEFQNKCYICSCPPNYHIPIDYILEYKSTSNPSIYRLNETNDMLNRMYFASAEFSHFLIHDACSTKDDQFMLGLMQMIRTEKNICAEKQSSQMNRQLISELEKVQHEYEQRMREVASNQNRIHEQMLAIEEGQKEIMKQHEIIL
;
A
#
# COMPACT_ATOMS: atom_id res chain seq x y z
N GLN A 1 4.21 16.10 -23.17
CA GLN A 1 5.48 16.14 -22.40
C GLN A 1 5.16 15.69 -20.99
N PHE A 2 5.95 14.77 -20.44
CA PHE A 2 5.82 14.28 -19.06
C PHE A 2 6.98 14.87 -18.26
N TRP A 3 6.68 15.34 -17.06
CA TRP A 3 7.66 15.93 -16.16
C TRP A 3 7.75 15.03 -14.95
N ILE A 4 8.91 14.42 -14.75
CA ILE A 4 9.17 13.63 -13.56
C ILE A 4 9.70 14.61 -12.52
N THR A 5 9.29 14.48 -11.28
CA THR A 5 10.04 15.13 -10.21
C THR A 5 11.49 14.66 -10.32
N LEU A 6 12.44 15.57 -10.19
CA LEU A 6 13.77 15.13 -9.79
C LEU A 6 13.54 14.43 -8.47
N ASP A 7 13.75 13.12 -8.49
CA ASP A 7 13.74 12.30 -7.31
C ASP A 7 14.50 13.10 -6.26
N VAL A 8 13.81 13.49 -5.17
CA VAL A 8 14.50 14.01 -3.99
C VAL A 8 15.59 12.99 -3.79
N THR A 9 16.86 13.42 -3.84
CA THR A 9 18.00 12.51 -3.95
C THR A 9 17.77 11.43 -2.92
N HIS A 10 17.36 10.23 -3.37
CA HIS A 10 17.10 9.14 -2.47
C HIS A 10 18.51 8.73 -2.06
N GLU A 11 19.01 9.35 -0.99
CA GLU A 11 20.11 8.77 -0.25
C GLU A 11 19.49 7.54 0.40
N PHE A 12 19.46 6.44 -0.36
CA PHE A 12 19.42 5.13 0.23
C PHE A 12 20.66 5.07 1.11
N GLN A 13 20.49 5.45 2.37
CA GLN A 13 21.49 5.15 3.37
C GLN A 13 21.58 3.63 3.33
N ASN A 14 22.67 3.15 2.75
CA ASN A 14 23.11 1.77 2.77
C ASN A 14 23.52 1.41 4.20
N LYS A 15 22.66 1.71 5.17
CA LYS A 15 22.56 0.95 6.40
C LYS A 15 21.91 -0.37 5.99
N CYS A 16 22.70 -1.18 5.28
CA CYS A 16 22.66 -2.61 5.50
C CYS A 16 22.88 -2.80 7.00
N TYR A 17 21.79 -2.74 7.76
CA TYR A 17 21.78 -3.35 9.06
C TYR A 17 22.06 -4.82 8.77
N ILE A 18 23.26 -5.27 9.18
CA ILE A 18 23.72 -6.67 9.20
C ILE A 18 24.49 -7.16 7.94
N CYS A 19 25.46 -6.41 7.40
CA CYS A 19 26.66 -7.09 6.85
C CYS A 19 27.84 -6.88 7.78
N SER A 20 28.52 -7.96 8.18
CA SER A 20 29.78 -7.90 8.92
C SER A 20 30.98 -7.60 8.02
N CYS A 21 30.75 -7.36 6.73
CA CYS A 21 31.79 -7.14 5.76
C CYS A 21 32.34 -5.70 5.83
N PRO A 22 33.65 -5.50 5.66
CA PRO A 22 34.23 -4.16 5.66
C PRO A 22 33.68 -3.31 4.48
N PRO A 23 33.49 -1.98 4.64
CA PRO A 23 32.81 -1.14 3.65
C PRO A 23 33.43 -1.17 2.23
N ASN A 24 34.73 -1.44 2.12
CA ASN A 24 35.44 -1.59 0.85
C ASN A 24 35.09 -2.86 0.06
N TYR A 25 34.25 -3.75 0.62
CA TYR A 25 33.68 -4.90 -0.08
C TYR A 25 32.26 -4.65 -0.59
N HIS A 26 31.68 -3.48 -0.31
CA HIS A 26 30.37 -3.12 -0.83
C HIS A 26 30.55 -2.48 -2.21
N ILE A 27 29.77 -2.95 -3.19
CA ILE A 27 29.68 -2.31 -4.49
C ILE A 27 28.57 -1.27 -4.38
N PRO A 28 28.87 0.04 -4.52
CA PRO A 28 27.83 1.05 -4.63
C PRO A 28 27.03 0.77 -5.90
N ILE A 29 25.70 0.66 -5.74
CA ILE A 29 24.79 0.50 -6.88
C ILE A 29 24.21 1.89 -7.17
N ASP A 30 24.68 2.50 -8.25
CA ASP A 30 24.09 3.71 -8.79
C ASP A 30 22.87 3.35 -9.64
N TYR A 31 21.68 3.55 -9.11
CA TYR A 31 20.45 3.37 -9.86
C TYR A 31 20.23 4.58 -10.78
N ILE A 32 20.45 4.40 -12.08
CA ILE A 32 20.02 5.37 -13.10
C ILE A 32 18.66 4.93 -13.63
N LEU A 33 17.60 5.67 -13.28
CA LEU A 33 16.26 5.45 -13.81
C LEU A 33 16.15 6.03 -15.22
N GLU A 34 16.18 5.15 -16.24
CA GLU A 34 15.97 5.53 -17.64
C GLU A 34 14.51 5.27 -18.05
N TYR A 35 13.72 6.34 -18.18
CA TYR A 35 12.33 6.24 -18.62
C TYR A 35 12.23 6.27 -20.15
N LYS A 36 11.64 5.24 -20.75
CA LYS A 36 11.33 5.19 -22.19
C LYS A 36 9.82 5.22 -22.39
N SER A 37 9.33 6.25 -23.08
CA SER A 37 7.93 6.31 -23.50
C SER A 37 7.67 5.21 -24.53
N THR A 38 6.78 4.28 -24.22
CA THR A 38 6.34 3.24 -25.16
C THR A 38 5.02 3.68 -25.80
N SER A 39 4.98 3.71 -27.13
CA SER A 39 3.82 4.21 -27.90
C SER A 39 2.71 3.15 -28.08
N ASN A 40 3.01 1.87 -27.82
CA ASN A 40 2.06 0.76 -27.90
C ASN A 40 2.37 -0.27 -26.80
N PRO A 41 1.92 -0.05 -25.56
CA PRO A 41 1.92 -1.13 -24.58
C PRO A 41 1.00 -2.24 -25.10
N SER A 42 1.52 -3.46 -25.25
CA SER A 42 0.68 -4.61 -25.59
C SER A 42 -0.44 -4.72 -24.55
N ILE A 43 -1.70 -4.91 -24.98
CA ILE A 43 -2.87 -5.04 -24.08
C ILE A 43 -2.63 -6.06 -22.97
N TYR A 44 -1.90 -7.15 -23.27
CA TYR A 44 -1.50 -8.16 -22.30
C TYR A 44 -0.70 -7.59 -21.13
N ARG A 45 0.35 -6.80 -21.42
CA ARG A 45 1.16 -6.14 -20.39
C ARG A 45 0.38 -5.10 -19.58
N LEU A 46 -0.62 -4.44 -20.18
CA LEU A 46 -1.47 -3.49 -19.46
C LEU A 46 -2.32 -4.20 -18.40
N ASN A 47 -2.94 -5.31 -18.77
CA ASN A 47 -3.75 -6.11 -17.84
C ASN A 47 -2.92 -6.70 -16.71
N GLU A 48 -1.73 -7.24 -17.01
CA GLU A 48 -0.80 -7.73 -15.99
C GLU A 48 -0.35 -6.62 -15.03
N THR A 49 -0.05 -5.43 -15.57
CA THR A 49 0.37 -4.28 -14.75
C THR A 49 -0.76 -3.84 -13.82
N ASN A 50 -1.99 -3.78 -14.32
CA ASN A 50 -3.16 -3.42 -13.51
C ASN A 50 -3.45 -4.48 -12.44
N ASP A 51 -3.39 -5.77 -12.77
CA ASP A 51 -3.57 -6.85 -11.80
C ASP A 51 -2.48 -6.79 -10.70
N MET A 52 -1.23 -6.53 -11.07
CA MET A 52 -0.15 -6.39 -10.10
C MET A 52 -0.32 -5.15 -9.22
N LEU A 53 -0.75 -4.03 -9.79
CA LEU A 53 -1.07 -2.81 -9.03
C LEU A 53 -2.18 -3.09 -8.01
N ASN A 54 -3.26 -3.76 -8.44
CA ASN A 54 -4.39 -4.13 -7.59
C ASN A 54 -3.95 -5.00 -6.41
N ARG A 55 -3.16 -6.04 -6.69
CA ARG A 55 -2.61 -6.91 -5.65
C ARG A 55 -1.74 -6.12 -4.67
N MET A 56 -0.93 -5.19 -5.16
CA MET A 56 -0.02 -4.42 -4.32
C MET A 56 -0.76 -3.51 -3.35
N TYR A 57 -1.73 -2.72 -3.81
CA TYR A 57 -2.46 -1.83 -2.89
C TYR A 57 -3.44 -2.60 -1.99
N PHE A 58 -3.98 -3.75 -2.44
CA PHE A 58 -4.77 -4.64 -1.57
C PHE A 58 -3.92 -5.24 -0.44
N ALA A 59 -2.76 -5.80 -0.77
CA ALA A 59 -1.85 -6.35 0.24
C ALA A 59 -1.38 -5.25 1.20
N SER A 60 -1.13 -4.05 0.67
CA SER A 60 -0.75 -2.89 1.49
C SER A 60 -1.88 -2.50 2.46
N ALA A 61 -3.15 -2.52 2.04
CA ALA A 61 -4.28 -2.21 2.90
C ALA A 61 -4.41 -3.23 4.03
N GLU A 62 -4.33 -4.53 3.73
CA GLU A 62 -4.37 -5.58 4.75
C GLU A 62 -3.22 -5.44 5.74
N PHE A 63 -2.02 -5.17 5.25
CA PHE A 63 -0.83 -5.00 6.09
C PHE A 63 -0.90 -3.73 6.96
N SER A 64 -1.28 -2.59 6.39
CA SER A 64 -1.48 -1.35 7.14
C SER A 64 -2.54 -1.51 8.23
N HIS A 65 -3.67 -2.16 7.90
CA HIS A 65 -4.70 -2.45 8.89
C HIS A 65 -4.15 -3.28 10.05
N PHE A 66 -3.44 -4.38 9.76
CA PHE A 66 -2.80 -5.21 10.77
C PHE A 66 -1.82 -4.40 11.63
N LEU A 67 -0.95 -3.60 11.02
CA LEU A 67 0.05 -2.82 11.75
C LEU A 67 -0.57 -1.78 12.70
N ILE A 68 -1.67 -1.16 12.29
CA ILE A 68 -2.36 -0.10 13.05
C ILE A 68 -3.23 -0.71 14.15
N HIS A 69 -4.02 -1.73 13.83
CA HIS A 69 -5.10 -2.21 14.70
C HIS A 69 -4.74 -3.46 15.50
N ASP A 70 -4.00 -4.40 14.91
CA ASP A 70 -3.72 -5.70 15.56
C ASP A 70 -2.37 -5.67 16.28
N ALA A 71 -1.32 -5.22 15.59
CA ALA A 71 0.02 -5.12 16.15
C ALA A 71 0.24 -3.86 17.00
N CYS A 72 -0.64 -2.85 16.87
CA CYS A 72 -0.49 -1.51 17.47
C CYS A 72 0.91 -0.90 17.25
N SER A 73 1.56 -1.26 16.14
CA SER A 73 2.96 -0.99 15.86
C SER A 73 3.19 0.40 15.29
N THR A 74 2.20 0.95 14.60
CA THR A 74 2.18 2.31 14.07
C THR A 74 0.80 2.93 14.32
N LYS A 75 0.71 4.26 14.36
CA LYS A 75 -0.59 4.97 14.36
C LYS A 75 -0.99 5.44 12.97
N ASP A 76 -0.03 5.47 12.06
CA ASP A 76 -0.16 6.07 10.74
C ASP A 76 0.00 5.02 9.65
N ASP A 77 -0.82 5.17 8.61
CA ASP A 77 -0.76 4.39 7.39
C ASP A 77 0.31 4.95 6.44
N GLN A 78 1.49 4.31 6.47
CA GLN A 78 2.65 4.76 5.68
C GLN A 78 2.40 4.67 4.17
N PHE A 79 1.60 3.70 3.72
CA PHE A 79 1.25 3.57 2.31
C PHE A 79 0.39 4.76 1.87
N MET A 80 -0.65 5.08 2.63
CA MET A 80 -1.50 6.23 2.33
C MET A 80 -0.73 7.55 2.37
N LEU A 81 0.16 7.74 3.35
CA LEU A 81 1.01 8.93 3.42
C LEU A 81 1.88 9.08 2.16
N GLY A 82 2.53 8.00 1.72
CA GLY A 82 3.31 8.00 0.49
C GLY A 82 2.48 8.33 -0.75
N LEU A 83 1.28 7.75 -0.86
CA LEU A 83 0.37 8.00 -1.97
C LEU A 83 -0.10 9.46 -2.02
N MET A 84 -0.51 10.02 -0.88
CA MET A 84 -0.88 11.43 -0.76
C MET A 84 0.27 12.36 -1.14
N GLN A 85 1.50 12.02 -0.73
CA GLN A 85 2.69 12.78 -1.08
C GLN A 85 2.97 12.74 -2.58
N MET A 86 2.82 11.59 -3.24
CA MET A 86 2.94 11.47 -4.69
C MET A 86 1.91 12.36 -5.40
N ILE A 87 0.63 12.24 -5.05
CA ILE A 87 -0.45 13.06 -5.65
C ILE A 87 -0.17 14.56 -5.48
N ARG A 88 0.23 14.99 -4.29
CA ARG A 88 0.55 16.39 -4.01
C ARG A 88 1.72 16.89 -4.87
N THR A 89 2.75 16.08 -4.97
CA THR A 89 3.96 16.39 -5.76
C THR A 89 3.61 16.55 -7.24
N GLU A 90 2.80 15.65 -7.78
CA GLU A 90 2.33 15.70 -9.16
C GLU A 90 1.42 16.90 -9.43
N LYS A 91 0.56 17.27 -8.47
CA LYS A 91 -0.26 18.50 -8.54
C LYS A 91 0.59 19.75 -8.62
N ASN A 92 1.68 19.82 -7.85
CA ASN A 92 2.64 20.94 -7.92
C ASN A 92 3.30 21.03 -9.29
N ILE A 93 3.75 19.89 -9.85
CA ILE A 93 4.30 19.84 -11.21
C ILE A 93 3.30 20.39 -12.23
N CYS A 94 2.03 19.98 -12.15
CA CYS A 94 1.00 20.45 -13.08
C CYS A 94 0.70 21.94 -12.95
N ALA A 95 0.84 22.52 -11.75
CA ALA A 95 0.68 23.94 -11.51
C ALA A 95 1.83 24.76 -12.12
N GLU A 96 3.06 24.25 -12.03
CA GLU A 96 4.26 24.93 -12.56
C GLU A 96 4.46 24.71 -14.07
N LYS A 97 4.05 23.54 -14.59
CA LYS A 97 4.24 23.10 -15.97
C LYS A 97 2.89 22.91 -16.67
N GLN A 98 2.33 24.03 -17.10
CA GLN A 98 0.95 24.18 -17.60
C GLN A 98 0.55 23.21 -18.73
N SER A 99 1.50 22.66 -19.49
CA SER A 99 1.28 21.77 -20.64
C SER A 99 1.36 20.26 -20.32
N SER A 100 1.39 19.85 -19.05
CA SER A 100 1.55 18.42 -18.73
C SER A 100 0.25 17.62 -18.66
N GLN A 101 -0.27 17.23 -19.83
CA GLN A 101 -1.42 16.32 -19.92
C GLN A 101 -1.15 14.95 -19.26
N MET A 102 0.07 14.41 -19.39
CA MET A 102 0.42 13.10 -18.84
C MET A 102 0.48 13.12 -17.31
N ASN A 103 1.02 14.19 -16.70
CA ASN A 103 0.98 14.31 -15.22
C ASN A 103 -0.46 14.48 -14.71
N ARG A 104 -1.34 15.15 -15.46
CA ARG A 104 -2.79 15.20 -15.13
C ARG A 104 -3.45 13.82 -15.19
N GLN A 105 -3.10 13.01 -16.19
CA GLN A 105 -3.58 11.62 -16.26
C GLN A 105 -3.04 10.79 -15.09
N LEU A 106 -1.75 10.93 -14.76
CA LEU A 106 -1.15 10.26 -13.61
C LEU A 106 -1.86 10.62 -12.30
N ILE A 107 -2.14 11.90 -12.05
CA ILE A 107 -2.90 12.34 -10.86
C ILE A 107 -4.25 11.63 -10.78
N SER A 108 -4.99 11.60 -11.90
CA SER A 108 -6.29 10.92 -11.94
C SER A 108 -6.19 9.43 -11.63
N GLU A 109 -5.16 8.72 -12.12
CA GLU A 109 -4.96 7.31 -11.79
C GLU A 109 -4.53 7.11 -10.33
N LEU A 110 -3.66 7.98 -9.79
CA LEU A 110 -3.27 7.93 -8.38
C LEU A 110 -4.45 8.19 -7.44
N GLU A 111 -5.34 9.12 -7.79
CA GLU A 111 -6.57 9.39 -7.03
C GLU A 111 -7.55 8.21 -7.06
N LYS A 112 -7.61 7.45 -8.17
CA LYS A 112 -8.38 6.19 -8.21
C LYS A 112 -7.78 5.15 -7.27
N VAL A 113 -6.46 4.95 -7.31
CA VAL A 113 -5.77 4.02 -6.40
C VAL A 113 -6.01 4.41 -4.95
N GLN A 114 -6.00 5.71 -4.63
CA GLN A 114 -6.32 6.20 -3.29
C GLN A 114 -7.73 5.78 -2.88
N HIS A 115 -8.71 6.01 -3.74
CA HIS A 115 -10.09 5.66 -3.46
C HIS A 115 -10.30 4.16 -3.27
N GLU A 116 -9.71 3.33 -4.14
CA GLU A 116 -9.79 1.87 -4.06
C GLU A 116 -9.13 1.34 -2.79
N TYR A 117 -7.99 1.90 -2.40
CA TYR A 117 -7.31 1.57 -1.16
C TYR A 117 -8.17 1.91 0.07
N GLU A 118 -8.74 3.12 0.14
CA GLU A 118 -9.61 3.52 1.26
C GLU A 118 -10.86 2.64 1.35
N GLN A 119 -11.43 2.26 0.21
CA GLN A 119 -12.53 1.31 0.16
C GLN A 119 -12.10 -0.04 0.74
N ARG A 120 -10.94 -0.55 0.33
CA ARG A 120 -10.41 -1.82 0.83
C ARG A 120 -10.17 -1.78 2.33
N MET A 121 -9.61 -0.69 2.86
CA MET A 121 -9.42 -0.50 4.30
C MET A 121 -10.74 -0.60 5.08
N ARG A 122 -11.81 0.01 4.56
CA ARG A 122 -13.16 -0.10 5.15
C ARG A 122 -13.70 -1.53 5.10
N GLU A 123 -13.48 -2.24 4.01
CA GLU A 123 -13.89 -3.65 3.85
C GLU A 123 -13.15 -4.57 4.84
N VAL A 124 -11.84 -4.38 5.00
CA VAL A 124 -11.02 -5.16 5.95
C VAL A 124 -11.53 -4.95 7.38
N ALA A 125 -11.70 -3.69 7.79
CA ALA A 125 -12.22 -3.36 9.12
C ALA A 125 -13.62 -3.94 9.36
N SER A 126 -14.52 -3.84 8.37
CA SER A 126 -15.88 -4.39 8.45
C SER A 126 -15.89 -5.92 8.58
N ASN A 127 -15.07 -6.60 7.77
CA ASN A 127 -14.96 -8.06 7.84
C ASN A 127 -14.40 -8.54 9.18
N GLN A 128 -13.42 -7.83 9.75
CA GLN A 128 -12.85 -8.19 11.03
C GLN A 128 -13.86 -8.04 12.18
N ASN A 129 -14.66 -6.97 12.17
CA ASN A 129 -15.76 -6.81 13.13
C ASN A 129 -16.76 -7.95 13.04
N ARG A 130 -17.14 -8.35 11.82
CA ARG A 130 -18.07 -9.48 11.61
C ARG A 130 -17.51 -10.81 12.12
N ILE A 131 -16.22 -11.07 11.91
CA ILE A 131 -15.56 -12.27 12.43
C ILE A 131 -15.53 -12.25 13.97
N HIS A 132 -15.24 -11.09 14.56
CA HIS A 132 -15.23 -10.93 16.01
C HIS A 132 -16.61 -11.21 16.64
N GLU A 133 -17.68 -10.64 16.07
CA GLU A 133 -19.06 -10.90 16.51
C GLU A 133 -19.43 -12.39 16.41
N GLN A 134 -19.04 -13.05 15.31
CA GLN A 134 -19.27 -14.48 15.13
C GLN A 134 -18.53 -15.33 16.17
N MET A 135 -17.28 -14.98 16.50
CA MET A 135 -16.53 -15.66 17.55
C MET A 135 -17.20 -15.52 18.92
N LEU A 136 -17.65 -14.32 19.29
CA LEU A 136 -18.34 -14.09 20.56
C LEU A 136 -19.62 -14.93 20.66
N ALA A 137 -20.42 -14.98 19.60
CA ALA A 137 -21.64 -15.80 19.57
C ALA A 137 -21.34 -17.31 19.74
N ILE A 138 -20.24 -17.80 19.16
CA ILE A 138 -19.80 -19.19 19.33
C ILE A 138 -19.37 -19.46 20.78
N GLU A 139 -18.60 -18.56 21.39
CA GLU A 139 -18.16 -18.69 22.78
C GLU A 139 -19.34 -18.69 23.77
N GLU A 140 -20.34 -17.82 23.54
CA GLU A 140 -21.56 -17.78 24.33
C GLU A 140 -22.38 -19.08 24.18
N GLY A 141 -22.53 -19.56 22.95
CA GLY A 141 -23.20 -20.84 22.68
C GLY A 141 -22.51 -22.02 23.37
N GLN A 142 -21.17 -22.06 23.34
CA GLN A 142 -20.40 -23.10 24.04
C GLN A 142 -20.60 -23.03 25.56
N LYS A 143 -20.58 -21.84 26.16
CA LYS A 143 -20.84 -21.66 27.60
C LYS A 143 -22.23 -22.14 28.00
N GLU A 144 -23.25 -21.87 27.18
CA GLU A 144 -24.61 -22.29 27.46
C GLU A 144 -24.76 -23.82 27.37
N ILE A 145 -24.16 -24.45 26.36
CA ILE A 145 -24.12 -25.91 26.24
C ILE A 145 -23.45 -26.55 27.46
N MET A 146 -22.33 -25.99 27.93
CA MET A 146 -21.65 -26.49 29.12
C MET A 146 -22.51 -26.38 30.38
N LYS A 147 -23.19 -25.25 30.60
CA LYS A 147 -24.13 -25.09 31.73
C LYS A 147 -25.26 -26.11 31.70
N GLN A 148 -25.82 -26.39 30.52
CA GLN A 148 -26.88 -27.39 30.39
C GLN A 148 -26.39 -28.80 30.75
N HIS A 149 -25.14 -29.14 30.42
CA HIS A 149 -24.55 -30.43 30.79
C HIS A 149 -24.29 -30.54 32.30
N GLU A 150 -23.93 -29.45 32.98
CA GLU A 150 -23.73 -29.43 34.44
C GLU A 150 -25.05 -29.61 35.23
N ILE A 151 -26.20 -29.25 34.65
CA ILE A 151 -27.52 -29.39 35.28
C ILE A 151 -28.06 -30.84 35.16
N ILE A 152 -27.60 -31.60 34.16
CA ILE A 152 -28.10 -32.95 33.85
C ILE A 152 -27.33 -34.05 34.63
N LEU A 153 -26.17 -33.73 35.20
CA LEU A 153 -25.35 -34.61 36.04
C LEU A 153 -25.61 -34.42 37.53
#